data_AF-A0A096LS96-F1
#
_entry.id   AF-A0A096LS96-F1
#
_cell.length_a   1.000
_cell.length_b   1.000
_cell.length_c   1.000
_cell.angle_alpha   90.00
_cell.angle_beta   90.00
_cell.angle_gamma   90.00
#
_symmetry.space_group_name_H-M   'P 1'
#
loop_
_entity.id
_entity.type
_entity.pdbx_description
1 polymer ?
#
loop_
_entity_poly.entity_id
_entity_poly.type
_entity_poly.pdbx_seq_one_letter_code
_entity_poly.pdbx_strand_id
1 'polypeptide(L)'
;MSTDPEGLNDDPDEGFGAFVVLQGGGLQSSGVPQVYWKSLYHKITNEVYDAGEVFGIMKVQQEEDGERKKGNSGVVIGCKVVVTRESGLEVSDPTSIFLVDHAWTYRVEHAREQLEQIPGLLPRMASLMGVDFHGEVPPPDVVELILERMWKYNQTYQLSQG
;
A
#
# COMPACT_ATOMS: atom_id res chain seq x y z
N MET A 1 31.58 30.21 25.00
CA MET A 1 30.12 30.09 24.84
C MET A 1 29.92 29.07 23.73
N SER A 2 29.84 27.78 24.09
CA SER A 2 29.45 26.70 23.18
C SER A 2 28.00 26.39 23.49
N THR A 3 27.13 26.54 22.51
CA THR A 3 25.78 25.99 22.54
C THR A 3 25.86 24.63 21.88
N ASP A 4 25.86 23.58 22.70
CA ASP A 4 25.57 22.23 22.23
C ASP A 4 24.13 22.19 21.71
N PRO A 5 23.85 21.57 20.55
CA PRO A 5 22.48 21.32 20.14
C PRO A 5 21.92 20.20 21.04
N GLU A 6 20.89 20.53 21.81
CA GLU A 6 20.08 19.57 22.54
C GLU A 6 19.58 18.50 21.55
N GLY A 7 20.17 17.31 21.63
CA GLY A 7 19.57 16.12 21.05
C GLY A 7 18.26 15.89 21.77
N LEU A 8 17.14 16.05 21.05
CA LEU A 8 15.86 15.52 21.44
C LEU A 8 16.07 14.04 21.74
N ASN A 9 16.04 13.70 23.03
CA ASN A 9 15.95 12.32 23.47
C ASN A 9 14.55 11.83 23.08
N ASP A 10 14.41 11.36 21.85
CA ASP A 10 13.27 10.53 21.46
C ASP A 10 13.42 9.20 22.20
N ASP A 11 12.93 9.13 23.44
CA ASP A 11 12.79 7.86 24.14
C ASP A 11 11.81 6.99 23.32
N PRO A 12 12.26 5.89 22.70
CA PRO A 12 11.41 5.07 21.85
C PRO A 12 10.22 4.48 22.62
N ASP A 13 10.31 4.37 23.95
CA ASP A 13 9.22 3.91 24.79
C ASP A 13 8.19 5.02 25.09
N GLU A 14 8.58 6.31 25.12
CA GLU A 14 7.64 7.43 25.23
C GLU A 14 6.82 7.60 23.94
N GLY A 15 7.48 7.54 22.78
CA GLY A 15 6.80 7.63 21.49
C GLY A 15 5.83 6.47 21.25
N PHE A 16 6.19 5.25 21.68
CA PHE A 16 5.28 4.11 21.62
C PHE A 16 4.06 4.30 22.54
N GLY A 17 4.25 4.84 23.75
CA GLY A 17 3.15 5.14 24.66
C GLY A 17 2.13 6.10 24.06
N ALA A 18 2.60 7.19 23.45
CA ALA A 18 1.74 8.15 22.75
C ALA A 18 0.99 7.52 21.58
N PHE A 19 1.67 6.68 20.78
CA PHE A 19 1.06 5.92 19.70
C PHE A 19 -0.09 5.03 20.21
N VAL A 20 0.11 4.30 21.31
CA VAL A 20 -0.93 3.42 21.87
C VAL A 20 -2.13 4.22 22.36
N VAL A 21 -1.91 5.37 23.01
CA VAL A 21 -3.01 6.25 23.46
C VAL A 21 -3.84 6.75 22.28
N LEU A 22 -3.19 7.13 21.18
CA LEU A 22 -3.85 7.71 20.02
C LEU A 22 -4.51 6.65 19.12
N GLN A 23 -3.81 5.55 18.84
CA GLN A 23 -4.18 4.57 17.81
C GLN A 23 -4.74 3.26 18.39
N GLY A 24 -4.55 2.99 19.68
CA GLY A 24 -4.90 1.71 20.31
C GLY A 24 -6.37 1.34 20.13
N GLY A 25 -7.29 2.30 20.25
CA GLY A 25 -8.72 2.06 20.02
C GLY A 25 -9.03 1.61 18.58
N GLY A 26 -8.40 2.25 17.59
CA GLY A 26 -8.55 1.91 16.17
C GLY A 26 -7.92 0.56 15.81
N LEU A 27 -6.78 0.22 16.41
CA LEU A 27 -6.15 -1.08 16.23
C LEU A 27 -7.01 -2.20 16.83
N GLN A 28 -7.58 -1.99 18.02
CA GLN A 28 -8.48 -2.97 18.65
C GLN A 28 -9.76 -3.17 17.84
N SER A 29 -10.41 -2.10 17.39
CA SER A 29 -11.64 -2.20 16.59
C SER A 29 -11.41 -2.87 15.23
N SER A 30 -10.20 -2.73 14.68
CA SER A 30 -9.76 -3.42 13.46
C SER A 30 -9.30 -4.87 13.70
N GLY A 31 -9.35 -5.36 14.94
CA GLY A 31 -8.98 -6.72 15.31
C GLY A 31 -7.47 -6.99 15.33
N VAL A 32 -6.63 -5.96 15.39
CA VAL A 32 -5.16 -6.09 15.42
C VAL A 32 -4.68 -6.48 16.83
N PRO A 33 -4.10 -7.68 17.02
CA PRO A 33 -3.58 -8.12 18.31
C PRO A 33 -2.48 -7.20 18.88
N GLN A 34 -2.50 -6.97 20.20
CA GLN A 34 -1.54 -6.10 20.90
C GLN A 34 -0.08 -6.53 20.73
N VAL A 35 0.18 -7.83 20.57
CA VAL A 35 1.53 -8.37 20.35
C VAL A 35 2.21 -7.76 19.12
N TYR A 36 1.45 -7.27 18.14
CA TYR A 36 1.98 -6.66 16.92
C TYR A 36 2.20 -5.15 17.02
N TRP A 37 1.68 -4.47 18.05
CA TRP A 37 1.61 -3.01 18.08
C TRP A 37 2.98 -2.34 18.12
N LYS A 38 3.95 -2.90 18.83
CA LYS A 38 5.31 -2.35 18.89
C LYS A 38 6.03 -2.49 17.55
N SER A 39 5.84 -3.61 16.85
CA SER A 39 6.37 -3.82 15.50
C SER A 39 5.70 -2.87 14.50
N LEU A 40 4.37 -2.72 14.57
CA LEU A 40 3.62 -1.79 13.75
C LEU A 40 4.09 -0.35 13.93
N TYR A 41 4.23 0.11 15.18
CA TYR A 41 4.75 1.42 15.51
C TYR A 41 6.14 1.64 14.88
N HIS A 42 7.06 0.69 15.08
CA HIS A 42 8.38 0.76 14.47
C HIS A 42 8.31 0.88 12.95
N LYS A 43 7.47 0.05 12.29
CA LYS A 43 7.36 0.05 10.83
C LYS A 43 6.75 1.34 10.29
N ILE A 44 5.73 1.90 10.95
CA ILE A 44 5.12 3.18 10.56
C ILE A 44 6.11 4.32 10.75
N THR A 45 6.74 4.42 11.92
CA THR A 45 7.67 5.52 12.25
C THR A 45 8.90 5.54 11.36
N ASN A 46 9.34 4.37 10.89
CA ASN A 46 10.52 4.24 10.02
C ASN A 46 10.18 3.95 8.55
N GLU A 47 8.91 4.06 8.15
CA GLU A 47 8.45 3.81 6.78
C GLU A 47 8.91 2.46 6.19
N VAL A 48 8.85 1.40 7.01
CA VAL A 48 9.25 0.03 6.61
C VAL A 48 8.08 -0.71 5.97
N TYR A 49 8.11 -0.84 4.65
CA TYR A 49 7.11 -1.54 3.83
C TYR A 49 7.59 -2.93 3.41
N ASP A 50 7.49 -3.89 4.33
CA ASP A 50 8.14 -5.21 4.25
C ASP A 50 7.26 -6.33 3.68
N ALA A 51 6.00 -6.05 3.33
CA ALA A 51 5.09 -7.08 2.83
C ALA A 51 5.62 -7.81 1.58
N GLY A 52 6.36 -7.11 0.71
CA GLY A 52 6.94 -7.71 -0.50
C GLY A 52 8.06 -8.72 -0.24
N GLU A 53 8.66 -8.71 0.95
CA GLU A 53 9.68 -9.70 1.35
C GLU A 53 9.04 -11.03 1.79
N VAL A 54 7.77 -10.99 2.19
CA VAL A 54 7.05 -12.11 2.81
C VAL A 54 5.96 -12.67 1.92
N PHE A 55 5.37 -11.82 1.07
CA PHE A 55 4.24 -12.18 0.22
C PHE A 55 4.53 -11.97 -1.26
N GLY A 56 4.02 -12.89 -2.07
CA GLY A 56 3.98 -12.79 -3.52
C GLY A 56 2.55 -12.78 -4.05
N ILE A 57 2.33 -12.15 -5.20
CA ILE A 57 1.06 -12.21 -5.93
C ILE A 57 1.17 -13.25 -7.04
N MET A 58 0.35 -14.29 -6.96
CA MET A 58 0.28 -15.35 -7.97
C MET A 58 -0.98 -15.20 -8.81
N LYS A 59 -0.81 -15.21 -10.14
CA LYS A 59 -1.92 -15.22 -11.10
C LYS A 59 -2.46 -16.65 -11.22
N VAL A 60 -3.73 -16.82 -10.90
CA VAL A 60 -4.47 -18.06 -11.08
C VAL A 60 -5.15 -18.00 -12.45
N GLN A 61 -4.66 -18.77 -13.41
CA GLN A 61 -5.43 -19.06 -14.61
C GLN A 61 -6.44 -20.15 -14.24
N GLN A 62 -7.73 -19.85 -14.36
CA GLN A 62 -8.73 -20.92 -14.39
C GLN A 62 -8.63 -21.57 -15.77
N GLU A 63 -8.18 -22.83 -15.82
CA GLU A 63 -8.40 -23.66 -16.99
C GLU A 63 -9.92 -23.90 -17.07
N GLU A 64 -10.57 -23.33 -18.09
CA GLU A 64 -11.96 -23.70 -18.42
C GLU A 64 -11.94 -25.18 -18.84
N ASP A 65 -12.24 -26.05 -17.88
CA ASP A 65 -12.43 -27.48 -18.12
C ASP A 65 -13.67 -27.65 -19.01
N GLY A 66 -13.43 -28.02 -20.27
CA GLY A 66 -14.40 -28.64 -21.18
C GLY A 66 -15.74 -27.92 -21.39
N GLU A 67 -15.85 -27.28 -22.55
CA GLU A 67 -17.10 -26.95 -23.28
C GLU A 67 -17.98 -25.78 -22.75
N ARG A 68 -18.13 -24.77 -23.64
CA ARG A 68 -19.27 -23.82 -23.83
C ARG A 68 -19.03 -22.38 -23.35
N LYS A 69 -18.59 -21.50 -24.27
CA LYS A 69 -19.46 -20.66 -25.15
C LYS A 69 -18.64 -19.51 -25.78
N LYS A 70 -18.73 -19.39 -27.10
CA LYS A 70 -18.50 -18.13 -27.82
C LYS A 70 -19.39 -17.04 -27.22
N GLY A 71 -18.81 -16.13 -26.45
CA GLY A 71 -19.47 -14.94 -25.94
C GLY A 71 -18.64 -14.30 -24.84
N ASN A 72 -17.73 -13.39 -25.21
CA ASN A 72 -17.01 -12.48 -24.31
C ASN A 72 -16.64 -13.07 -22.93
N SER A 73 -15.95 -14.21 -22.89
CA SER A 73 -15.31 -14.67 -21.66
C SER A 73 -14.10 -13.76 -21.43
N GLY A 74 -14.34 -12.61 -20.80
CA GLY A 74 -13.28 -11.76 -20.30
C GLY A 74 -12.48 -12.59 -19.31
N VAL A 75 -11.20 -12.85 -19.63
CA VAL A 75 -10.29 -13.61 -18.77
C VAL A 75 -10.32 -12.99 -17.38
N VAL A 76 -10.99 -13.63 -16.43
CA VAL A 76 -10.96 -13.24 -15.02
C VAL A 76 -9.61 -13.70 -14.48
N ILE A 77 -8.62 -12.82 -14.54
CA ILE A 77 -7.33 -13.06 -13.88
C ILE A 77 -7.59 -13.01 -12.38
N GLY A 78 -7.74 -14.16 -11.74
CA GLY A 78 -7.78 -14.26 -10.29
C GLY A 78 -6.37 -14.11 -9.73
N CYS A 79 -6.12 -13.12 -8.89
CA CYS A 79 -4.85 -13.00 -8.15
C CYS A 79 -5.03 -13.58 -6.75
N LYS A 80 -4.05 -14.35 -6.27
CA LYS A 80 -3.95 -14.79 -4.87
C LYS A 80 -2.64 -14.30 -4.26
N VAL A 81 -2.70 -13.90 -3.00
CA VAL A 81 -1.51 -13.61 -2.20
C VAL A 81 -1.02 -14.92 -1.59
N VAL A 82 0.27 -15.21 -1.73
CA VAL A 82 0.92 -16.41 -1.18
C VAL A 82 2.09 -16.00 -0.31
N VAL A 83 2.39 -16.81 0.72
CA VAL A 83 3.60 -16.63 1.54
C VAL A 83 4.79 -17.16 0.76
N THR A 84 5.79 -16.31 0.55
CA THR A 84 7.05 -16.65 -0.15
C THR A 84 8.21 -16.87 0.80
N ARG A 85 8.09 -16.43 2.05
CA ARG A 85 9.09 -16.66 3.11
C ARG A 85 9.13 -18.15 3.48
N GLU A 86 10.30 -18.78 3.35
CA GLU A 86 10.49 -20.22 3.60
C GLU A 86 10.13 -20.65 5.03
N SER A 87 10.41 -19.79 6.02
CA SER A 87 10.07 -20.06 7.41
C SER A 87 8.58 -19.92 7.73
N GLY A 88 7.74 -19.56 6.75
CA GLY A 88 6.31 -19.37 6.95
C GLY A 88 5.97 -18.19 7.86
N LEU A 89 4.77 -18.24 8.45
CA LEU A 89 4.23 -17.24 9.36
C LEU A 89 3.78 -17.89 10.67
N GLU A 90 4.04 -17.19 11.78
CA GLU A 90 3.59 -17.60 13.11
C GLU A 90 2.73 -16.52 13.75
N VAL A 91 1.59 -16.90 14.33
CA VAL A 91 0.69 -15.96 15.00
C VAL A 91 1.34 -15.36 16.24
N SER A 92 2.20 -16.13 16.92
CA SER A 92 2.93 -15.69 18.10
C SER A 92 4.11 -14.75 17.80
N ASP A 93 4.55 -14.65 16.55
CA ASP A 93 5.66 -13.77 16.16
C ASP A 93 5.19 -12.30 16.16
N PRO A 94 5.74 -11.43 17.03
CA PRO A 94 5.37 -10.02 17.10
C PRO A 94 5.56 -9.24 15.79
N THR A 95 6.34 -9.78 14.85
CA THR A 95 6.62 -9.16 13.54
C THR A 95 5.65 -9.56 12.44
N SER A 96 4.68 -10.45 12.72
CA SER A 96 3.62 -10.92 11.81
C SER A 96 2.53 -9.88 11.51
N ILE A 97 2.92 -8.62 11.33
CA ILE A 97 2.13 -7.52 10.80
C ILE A 97 2.94 -6.83 9.72
N PHE A 98 2.41 -6.67 8.51
CA PHE A 98 3.20 -6.25 7.36
C PHE A 98 2.60 -5.00 6.73
N LEU A 99 3.47 -4.06 6.34
CA LEU A 99 3.02 -2.82 5.70
C LEU A 99 3.18 -2.92 4.19
N VAL A 100 2.15 -2.47 3.49
CA VAL A 100 2.17 -2.15 2.06
C VAL A 100 1.94 -0.66 1.91
N ASP A 101 2.60 -0.07 0.92
CA ASP A 101 2.35 1.33 0.60
C ASP A 101 0.98 1.49 -0.11
N HIS A 102 0.27 2.55 0.24
CA HIS A 102 -0.96 2.94 -0.43
C HIS A 102 -0.57 3.80 -1.63
N ALA A 103 -0.38 3.14 -2.78
CA ALA A 103 0.24 3.75 -3.96
C ALA A 103 -0.24 5.18 -4.28
N TRP A 104 -1.54 5.44 -4.11
CA TRP A 104 -2.13 6.78 -4.18
C TRP A 104 -3.56 6.80 -3.59
N THR A 105 -3.83 7.73 -2.66
CA THR A 105 -5.19 8.01 -2.12
C THR A 105 -5.66 9.39 -2.57
N TYR A 106 -6.89 9.47 -3.08
CA TYR A 106 -7.41 10.71 -3.65
C TYR A 106 -8.95 10.78 -3.69
N ARG A 107 -9.47 11.98 -3.94
CA ARG A 107 -10.86 12.19 -4.39
C ARG A 107 -10.86 12.46 -5.88
N VAL A 108 -11.85 11.96 -6.60
CA VAL A 108 -11.90 12.00 -8.08
C VAL A 108 -11.67 13.42 -8.62
N GLU A 109 -12.29 14.42 -8.00
CA GLU A 109 -12.17 15.83 -8.35
C GLU A 109 -10.74 16.40 -8.25
N HIS A 110 -9.87 15.83 -7.40
CA HIS A 110 -8.49 16.27 -7.21
C HIS A 110 -7.47 15.39 -7.96
N ALA A 111 -7.91 14.32 -8.62
CA ALA A 111 -7.01 13.32 -9.19
C ALA A 111 -6.02 13.91 -10.20
N ARG A 112 -6.55 14.72 -11.12
CA ARG A 112 -5.76 15.42 -12.14
C ARG A 112 -4.72 16.35 -11.52
N GLU A 113 -5.18 17.23 -10.64
CA GLU A 113 -4.34 18.22 -9.99
C GLU A 113 -3.17 17.55 -9.26
N GLN A 114 -3.44 16.45 -8.57
CA GLN A 114 -2.41 15.69 -7.87
C GLN A 114 -1.39 15.05 -8.82
N LEU A 115 -1.83 14.48 -9.96
CA LEU A 115 -0.91 13.94 -10.97
C LEU A 115 0.02 15.02 -11.55
N GLU A 116 -0.48 16.24 -11.68
CA GLU A 116 0.28 17.37 -12.23
C GLU A 116 1.21 18.02 -11.20
N GLN A 117 0.81 18.08 -9.94
CA GLN A 117 1.50 18.86 -8.91
C GLN A 117 2.35 18.04 -7.94
N ILE A 118 2.01 16.77 -7.67
CA ILE A 118 2.76 15.95 -6.72
C ILE A 118 4.02 15.39 -7.40
N PRO A 119 5.24 15.77 -6.95
CA PRO A 119 6.47 15.31 -7.56
C PRO A 119 6.57 13.78 -7.52
N GLY A 120 6.88 13.18 -8.67
CA GLY A 120 7.07 11.73 -8.80
C GLY A 120 5.80 10.89 -8.88
N LEU A 121 4.61 11.46 -8.63
CA LEU A 121 3.36 10.70 -8.70
C LEU A 121 3.05 10.24 -10.13
N LEU A 122 3.13 11.13 -11.11
CA LEU A 122 2.86 10.83 -12.52
C LEU A 122 3.71 9.65 -13.07
N PRO A 123 5.06 9.68 -12.99
CA PRO A 123 5.88 8.56 -13.47
C PRO A 123 5.63 7.27 -12.69
N ARG A 124 5.34 7.36 -11.37
CA ARG A 124 4.99 6.19 -10.55
C ARG A 124 3.69 5.55 -11.04
N MET A 125 2.64 6.34 -11.28
CA MET A 125 1.35 5.84 -11.75
C MET A 125 1.44 5.31 -13.18
N ALA A 126 2.22 5.95 -14.05
CA ALA A 126 2.48 5.45 -15.39
C ALA A 126 3.12 4.05 -15.35
N SER A 127 4.14 3.86 -14.51
CA SER A 127 4.81 2.57 -14.31
C SER A 127 3.84 1.49 -13.81
N LEU A 128 3.07 1.78 -12.76
CA LEU A 128 2.09 0.82 -12.20
C LEU A 128 0.99 0.43 -13.19
N MET A 129 0.59 1.35 -14.08
CA MET A 129 -0.48 1.14 -15.05
C MET A 129 0.01 0.69 -16.44
N GLY A 130 1.31 0.43 -16.59
CA GLY A 130 1.92 0.05 -17.86
C GLY A 130 1.67 1.10 -18.96
N VAL A 131 1.83 2.37 -18.61
CA VAL A 131 1.80 3.50 -19.53
C VAL A 131 3.24 3.89 -19.82
N ASP A 132 3.61 3.91 -21.10
CA ASP A 132 4.97 4.24 -21.52
C ASP A 132 5.31 5.68 -21.12
N PHE A 133 6.28 5.79 -20.23
CA PHE A 133 6.84 7.06 -19.75
C PHE A 133 8.34 7.04 -20.05
N HIS A 134 8.69 7.36 -21.31
CA HIS A 134 10.04 7.13 -21.87
C HIS A 134 10.82 8.41 -22.23
N GLY A 135 10.53 9.55 -21.60
CA GLY A 135 11.25 10.80 -21.89
C GLY A 135 11.38 11.74 -20.69
N GLU A 136 12.29 12.71 -20.82
CA GLU A 136 12.43 13.85 -19.88
C GLU A 136 11.20 14.77 -19.89
N VAL A 137 10.37 14.69 -20.94
CA VAL A 137 9.10 15.39 -21.08
C VAL A 137 7.97 14.35 -21.12
N PRO A 138 7.02 14.37 -20.17
CA PRO A 138 5.82 13.53 -20.24
C PRO A 138 5.09 13.76 -21.56
N PRO A 139 4.67 12.71 -22.29
CA PRO A 139 3.71 12.86 -23.37
C PRO A 139 2.50 13.68 -22.89
N PRO A 140 1.98 14.60 -23.71
CA PRO A 140 0.94 15.55 -23.29
C PRO A 140 -0.37 14.88 -22.84
N ASP A 141 -0.54 13.59 -23.11
CA ASP A 141 -1.71 12.77 -22.85
C ASP A 141 -1.52 11.74 -21.72
N VAL A 142 -0.35 11.66 -21.06
CA VAL A 142 -0.13 10.65 -19.98
C VAL A 142 -1.11 10.82 -18.83
N VAL A 143 -1.41 12.07 -18.45
CA VAL A 143 -2.39 12.36 -17.38
C VAL A 143 -3.76 11.81 -17.76
N GLU A 144 -4.23 12.07 -18.99
CA GLU A 144 -5.52 11.55 -19.48
C GLU A 144 -5.51 10.02 -19.50
N LEU A 145 -4.45 9.41 -20.02
CA LEU A 145 -4.35 7.97 -20.16
C LEU A 145 -4.35 7.25 -18.80
N ILE A 146 -3.71 7.85 -17.79
CA ILE A 146 -3.77 7.36 -16.41
C ILE A 146 -5.21 7.50 -15.88
N LEU A 147 -5.82 8.69 -15.99
CA LEU A 147 -7.18 8.95 -15.54
C LEU A 147 -8.20 7.99 -16.17
N GLU A 148 -8.06 7.69 -17.46
CA GLU A 148 -8.87 6.71 -18.20
C GLU A 148 -8.67 5.26 -17.74
N ARG A 149 -7.50 4.91 -17.20
CA ARG A 149 -7.17 3.55 -16.74
C ARG A 149 -7.43 3.34 -15.25
N MET A 150 -7.56 4.40 -14.45
CA MET A 150 -7.69 4.32 -12.98
C MET A 150 -8.80 3.38 -12.52
N TRP A 151 -9.95 3.37 -13.21
CA TRP A 151 -11.11 2.56 -12.83
C TRP A 151 -10.80 1.07 -12.73
N LYS A 152 -9.78 0.58 -13.45
CA LYS A 152 -9.36 -0.83 -13.42
C LYS A 152 -8.68 -1.21 -12.10
N TYR A 153 -8.14 -0.23 -11.37
CA TYR A 153 -7.28 -0.43 -10.21
C TYR A 153 -7.89 0.12 -8.93
N ASN A 154 -8.77 1.12 -9.02
CA ASN A 154 -9.32 1.80 -7.87
C ASN A 154 -10.12 0.87 -6.97
N GLN A 155 -9.84 0.96 -5.67
CA GLN A 155 -10.71 0.48 -4.61
C GLN A 155 -11.28 1.69 -3.87
N THR A 156 -12.50 1.55 -3.35
CA THR A 156 -13.12 2.58 -2.51
C THR A 156 -13.08 2.12 -1.07
N TYR A 157 -12.80 3.04 -0.16
CA TYR A 157 -12.91 2.80 1.27
C TYR A 157 -13.70 3.93 1.92
N GLN A 158 -14.29 3.65 3.07
CA GLN A 158 -14.97 4.62 3.89
C GLN A 158 -14.29 4.65 5.25
N LEU A 159 -14.01 5.84 5.76
CA LEU A 159 -13.55 6.00 7.13
C LEU A 159 -14.77 5.91 8.04
N SER A 160 -14.84 4.89 8.89
CA SER A 160 -15.77 4.91 10.01
C SER A 160 -15.38 6.08 10.90
N GLN A 161 -16.30 7.01 11.15
CA GLN A 161 -16.10 8.00 12.20
C GLN A 161 -15.97 7.22 13.52
N GLY A 162 -14.83 7.39 14.20
CA GLY A 162 -14.56 6.81 15.51
C GLY A 162 -15.46 7.39 16.60
#